data_AF-A0AAW9B790-F1
#
_entry.id   AF-A0AAW9B790-F1
#
_cell.length_a   1.000
_cell.length_b   1.000
_cell.length_c   1.000
_cell.angle_alpha   90.00
_cell.angle_beta   90.00
_cell.angle_gamma   90.00
#
_symmetry.space_group_name_H-M   'P 1'
#
loop_
_entity.id
_entity.type
_entity.pdbx_description
1 polymer ?
#
loop_
_entity_poly.entity_id
_entity_poly.type
_entity_poly.pdbx_seq_one_letter_code
_entity_poly.pdbx_strand_id
1 'polypeptide(L)'
;MEKYQSYKSIETKASIRKMQRILDHLFSEIDQQHRETKENVVTLIQQSQQRLMNYKELYLHKESISEVELRMAHENMSETEKQVADMGIPVLTYIIGALDKAY
;
A
#
# COMPACT_ATOMS: atom_id res chain seq x y z
N MET A 1 24.90 -5.56 -10.14
CA MET A 1 24.40 -4.43 -9.32
C MET A 1 23.19 -3.80 -10.02
N GLU A 2 22.03 -4.47 -10.01
CA GLU A 2 20.85 -4.05 -10.79
C GLU A 2 19.68 -3.54 -9.93
N LYS A 3 19.87 -3.40 -8.61
CA LYS A 3 18.78 -3.00 -7.71
C LYS A 3 18.53 -1.48 -7.61
N TYR A 4 19.34 -0.65 -8.27
CA TYR A 4 19.26 0.81 -8.15
C TYR A 4 18.50 1.54 -9.27
N GLN A 5 18.19 0.86 -10.39
CA GLN A 5 17.55 1.51 -11.55
C GLN A 5 16.02 1.63 -11.44
N SER A 6 15.37 0.86 -10.55
CA SER A 6 13.90 0.86 -10.41
C SER A 6 13.34 2.10 -9.70
N TYR A 7 14.15 2.84 -8.94
CA TYR A 7 13.69 4.05 -8.23
C TYR A 7 13.52 5.28 -9.14
N LYS A 8 14.04 5.25 -10.37
CA LYS A 8 14.05 6.42 -11.27
C LYS A 8 12.70 6.77 -11.91
N SER A 9 11.67 5.93 -11.81
CA SER A 9 10.38 6.22 -12.47
C SER A 9 9.44 7.13 -11.66
N ILE A 10 9.84 7.55 -10.46
CA ILE A 10 9.03 8.43 -9.58
C ILE A 10 9.59 9.87 -9.56
N GLU A 11 10.35 10.29 -10.57
CA GLU A 11 11.05 11.59 -10.54
C GLU A 11 10.17 12.81 -10.92
N THR A 12 8.93 12.62 -11.38
CA THR A 12 8.07 13.76 -11.73
C THR A 12 7.27 14.27 -10.51
N LYS A 13 7.26 15.60 -10.32
CA LYS A 13 6.44 16.27 -9.28
C LYS A 13 4.95 15.90 -9.35
N ALA A 14 4.46 15.55 -10.54
CA ALA A 14 3.09 15.06 -10.72
C ALA A 14 2.87 13.69 -10.06
N SER A 15 3.79 12.74 -10.26
CA SER A 15 3.74 11.43 -9.62
C SER A 15 3.85 11.51 -8.09
N ILE A 16 4.75 12.34 -7.56
CA ILE A 16 4.90 12.55 -6.11
C ILE A 16 3.59 13.08 -5.50
N ARG A 17 3.00 14.11 -6.09
CA ARG A 17 1.72 14.67 -5.62
C ARG A 17 0.58 13.66 -5.69
N LYS A 18 0.57 12.82 -6.72
CA LYS A 18 -0.43 11.74 -6.83
C LYS A 18 -0.28 10.76 -5.67
N MET A 19 0.94 10.33 -5.35
CA MET A 19 1.19 9.43 -4.22
C MET A 19 0.85 10.06 -2.87
N GLN A 20 1.14 11.35 -2.68
CA GLN A 20 0.74 12.08 -1.46
C GLN A 20 -0.78 12.11 -1.29
N ARG A 21 -1.54 12.41 -2.36
CA ARG A 21 -3.01 12.41 -2.29
C ARG A 21 -3.59 11.04 -1.95
N ILE A 22 -3.00 9.98 -2.48
CA ILE A 22 -3.41 8.60 -2.19
C ILE A 22 -3.12 8.28 -0.72
N LEU A 23 -1.95 8.69 -0.22
CA LEU A 23 -1.61 8.54 1.18
C LEU A 23 -2.59 9.31 2.10
N ASP A 24 -2.95 10.54 1.73
CA ASP A 24 -3.92 11.35 2.47
C ASP A 24 -5.31 10.69 2.48
N HIS A 25 -5.73 10.06 1.36
CA HIS A 25 -6.96 9.29 1.30
C HIS A 25 -6.90 8.06 2.21
N LEU A 26 -5.77 7.34 2.20
CA LEU A 26 -5.59 6.17 3.04
C LEU A 26 -5.66 6.52 4.53
N PHE A 27 -5.02 7.62 4.94
CA PHE A 27 -5.14 8.11 6.32
C PHE A 27 -6.57 8.55 6.65
N SER A 28 -7.27 9.18 5.71
CA SER A 28 -8.67 9.56 5.91
C SER A 28 -9.59 8.34 6.09
N GLU A 29 -9.37 7.27 5.33
CA GLU A 29 -10.08 5.99 5.50
C GLU A 29 -9.80 5.37 6.87
N ILE A 30 -8.54 5.35 7.29
CA ILE A 30 -8.13 4.83 8.60
C ILE A 30 -8.74 5.64 9.74
N ASP A 31 -8.71 6.98 9.66
CA ASP A 31 -9.33 7.86 10.65
C ASP A 31 -10.84 7.66 10.70
N GLN A 32 -11.47 7.44 9.55
CA GLN A 32 -12.89 7.14 9.49
C GLN A 32 -13.21 5.80 10.16
N GLN A 33 -12.44 4.75 9.86
CA GLN A 33 -12.56 3.45 10.51
C GLN A 33 -12.37 3.57 12.02
N HIS A 34 -11.35 4.31 12.48
CA HIS A 34 -11.15 4.61 13.90
C HIS A 34 -12.40 5.24 14.54
N ARG A 35 -13.00 6.24 13.87
CA ARG A 35 -14.20 6.91 14.39
C ARG A 35 -15.39 5.96 14.52
N GLU A 36 -15.52 5.01 13.59
CA GLU A 36 -16.61 4.04 13.53
C GLU A 36 -16.42 2.87 14.51
N THR A 37 -15.24 2.24 14.52
CA THR A 37 -14.97 1.01 15.29
C THR A 37 -14.39 1.28 16.68
N LYS A 38 -13.90 2.51 16.93
CA LYS A 38 -13.12 2.91 18.12
C LYS A 38 -11.81 2.14 18.30
N GLU A 39 -11.36 1.41 17.28
CA GLU A 39 -10.07 0.73 17.28
C GLU A 39 -8.93 1.74 17.27
N ASN A 40 -7.79 1.39 17.85
CA ASN A 40 -6.64 2.30 17.91
C ASN A 40 -6.09 2.61 16.50
N VAL A 41 -5.88 3.89 16.17
CA VAL A 41 -5.35 4.35 14.88
C VAL A 41 -4.02 3.68 14.51
N VAL A 42 -3.14 3.47 15.49
CA VAL A 42 -1.85 2.80 15.27
C VAL A 42 -2.06 1.35 14.84
N THR A 43 -2.99 0.64 15.49
CA THR A 43 -3.36 -0.73 15.10
C THR A 43 -3.91 -0.77 13.67
N LEU A 44 -4.76 0.19 13.30
CA LEU A 44 -5.33 0.27 11.96
C LEU A 44 -4.26 0.54 10.89
N ILE A 45 -3.29 1.40 11.18
CA ILE A 45 -2.15 1.68 10.30
C ILE A 45 -1.30 0.42 10.12
N GLN A 46 -0.98 -0.29 11.20
CA GLN A 46 -0.22 -1.53 11.14
C GLN A 46 -0.96 -2.61 10.32
N GLN A 47 -2.28 -2.72 10.50
CA GLN A 47 -3.09 -3.65 9.70
C GLN A 47 -3.08 -3.28 8.21
N SER A 48 -3.21 -1.99 7.89
CA SER A 48 -3.13 -1.51 6.51
C SER A 48 -1.76 -1.79 5.89
N GLN A 49 -0.69 -1.46 6.61
CA GLN A 49 0.68 -1.74 6.21
C GLN A 49 0.88 -3.25 5.97
N GLN A 50 0.37 -4.10 6.86
CA GLN A 50 0.46 -5.55 6.73
C GLN A 50 -0.27 -6.09 5.51
N ARG A 51 -1.48 -5.59 5.21
CA ARG A 51 -2.23 -5.98 3.99
C ARG A 51 -1.45 -5.62 2.72
N LEU A 52 -0.90 -4.41 2.66
CA LEU A 52 -0.10 -3.94 1.53
C LEU A 52 1.22 -4.71 1.39
N MET A 53 1.91 -5.02 2.50
CA MET A 53 3.13 -5.84 2.48
C MET A 53 2.86 -7.26 2.00
N ASN A 54 1.81 -7.89 2.51
CA ASN A 54 1.41 -9.25 2.12
C ASN A 54 1.13 -9.32 0.61
N TYR A 55 0.32 -8.40 0.08
CA TYR A 55 0.07 -8.36 -1.35
C TYR A 55 1.33 -8.11 -2.17
N LYS A 56 2.20 -7.18 -1.73
CA LYS A 56 3.47 -6.91 -2.41
C LYS A 56 4.33 -8.18 -2.50
N GLU A 57 4.42 -8.95 -1.42
CA GLU A 57 5.15 -10.21 -1.39
C GLU A 57 4.54 -11.24 -2.36
N LEU A 58 3.23 -11.46 -2.27
CA LEU A 58 2.53 -12.36 -3.20
C LEU A 58 2.72 -11.94 -4.67
N TYR A 59 2.62 -10.64 -4.96
CA TYR A 59 2.81 -10.13 -6.32
C TYR A 59 4.24 -10.38 -6.84
N LEU A 60 5.26 -10.22 -5.99
CA LEU A 60 6.65 -10.49 -6.35
C LEU A 60 6.91 -11.97 -6.64
N HIS A 61 6.12 -12.86 -6.03
CA HIS A 61 6.23 -14.32 -6.17
C HIS A 61 5.13 -14.93 -7.07
N LYS A 62 4.38 -14.11 -7.81
CA LYS A 62 3.20 -14.54 -8.60
C LYS A 62 3.44 -15.66 -9.61
N GLU A 63 4.67 -15.85 -10.07
CA GLU A 63 5.04 -16.95 -10.97
C GLU A 63 5.11 -18.32 -10.26
N SER A 64 5.18 -18.30 -8.92
CA SER A 64 5.36 -19.48 -8.06
C SER A 64 4.21 -19.71 -7.09
N ILE A 65 3.19 -18.83 -7.07
CA ILE A 65 2.01 -18.93 -6.19
C ILE A 65 0.72 -19.06 -7.00
N SER A 66 -0.38 -19.41 -6.33
CA SER A 66 -1.69 -19.46 -6.99
C SER A 66 -2.23 -18.05 -7.25
N GLU A 67 -2.78 -17.82 -8.44
CA GLU A 67 -3.48 -16.57 -8.78
C GLU A 67 -4.65 -16.29 -7.81
N VAL A 68 -5.21 -17.35 -7.21
CA VAL A 68 -6.28 -17.22 -6.21
C VAL A 68 -5.78 -16.52 -4.94
N GLU A 69 -4.55 -16.82 -4.50
CA GLU A 69 -3.98 -16.21 -3.28
C GLU A 69 -3.77 -14.70 -3.45
N LEU A 70 -3.26 -14.30 -4.62
CA LEU A 70 -3.07 -12.89 -4.96
C LEU A 70 -4.42 -12.14 -5.04
N ARG A 71 -5.45 -12.79 -5.61
CA ARG A 71 -6.81 -12.23 -5.71
C ARG A 71 -7.44 -12.05 -4.33
N MET A 72 -7.38 -13.07 -3.47
CA MET A 72 -7.91 -12.98 -2.10
C MET A 72 -7.21 -11.89 -1.29
N ALA A 73 -5.90 -11.74 -1.45
CA ALA A 73 -5.15 -10.68 -0.79
C ALA A 73 -5.59 -9.29 -1.25
N HIS A 74 -5.90 -9.12 -2.54
CA HIS A 74 -6.44 -7.87 -3.09
C HIS A 74 -7.88 -7.61 -2.63
N GLU A 75 -8.74 -8.64 -2.58
CA GLU A 75 -10.14 -8.48 -2.16
C GLU A 75 -10.29 -7.99 -0.72
N ASN A 76 -9.39 -8.44 0.17
CA ASN A 76 -9.34 -8.07 1.59
C ASN A 76 -8.83 -6.65 1.87
N MET A 77 -8.45 -5.89 0.84
CA MET A 77 -7.99 -4.51 0.96
C MET A 77 -9.13 -3.49 1.00
N SER A 78 -8.86 -2.34 1.62
CA SER A 78 -9.67 -1.12 1.45
C SER A 78 -9.62 -0.63 -0.01
N GLU A 79 -10.53 0.29 -0.35
CA GLU A 79 -10.58 0.84 -1.71
C GLU A 79 -9.28 1.59 -2.06
N THR A 80 -8.77 2.42 -1.15
CA THR A 80 -7.49 3.10 -1.39
C THR A 80 -6.31 2.13 -1.43
N GLU A 81 -6.31 1.07 -0.61
CA GLU A 81 -5.28 0.02 -0.65
C GLU A 81 -5.27 -0.70 -2.01
N LYS A 82 -6.44 -1.01 -2.59
CA LYS A 82 -6.55 -1.59 -3.95
C LYS A 82 -5.97 -0.66 -5.01
N GLN A 83 -6.27 0.63 -4.93
CA GLN A 83 -5.68 1.63 -5.84
C GLN A 83 -4.15 1.67 -5.73
N VAL A 84 -3.60 1.56 -4.51
CA VAL A 84 -2.14 1.49 -4.30
C VAL A 84 -1.57 0.23 -4.95
N ALA A 85 -2.22 -0.92 -4.77
CA ALA A 85 -1.81 -2.19 -5.36
C ALA A 85 -1.80 -2.14 -6.90
N ASP A 86 -2.85 -1.59 -7.51
CA ASP A 86 -3.03 -1.51 -8.96
C ASP A 86 -2.02 -0.56 -9.64
N MET A 87 -1.48 0.41 -8.89
CA MET A 87 -0.41 1.30 -9.36
C MET A 87 0.98 0.65 -9.36
N GLY A 88 1.12 -0.53 -8.75
CA GLY A 88 2.30 -1.38 -8.83
C GLY A 88 3.34 -1.17 -7.72
N ILE A 89 4.39 -2.00 -7.78
CA ILE A 89 5.41 -2.18 -6.73
C ILE A 89 6.09 -0.88 -6.25
N PRO A 90 6.43 0.09 -7.11
CA PRO A 90 7.06 1.34 -6.65
C PRO A 90 6.16 2.14 -5.70
N VAL A 91 4.85 2.19 -6.00
CA VAL A 91 3.87 2.93 -5.20
C VAL A 91 3.56 2.19 -3.91
N LEU A 92 3.38 0.86 -3.98
CA LEU A 92 3.29 0.00 -2.79
C LEU A 92 4.46 0.26 -1.83
N THR A 93 5.69 0.26 -2.35
CA THR A 93 6.90 0.47 -1.52
C THR A 93 6.93 1.86 -0.89
N TYR A 94 6.54 2.90 -1.64
CA TYR A 94 6.46 4.25 -1.12
C TYR A 94 5.42 4.36 0.01
N ILE A 95 4.20 3.86 -0.22
CA ILE A 95 3.09 3.97 0.74
C ILE A 95 3.38 3.15 2.00
N ILE A 96 3.84 1.91 1.87
CA ILE A 96 4.24 1.07 3.03
C ILE A 96 5.29 1.79 3.88
N GLY A 97 6.31 2.38 3.24
CA GLY A 97 7.36 3.12 3.94
C GLY A 97 6.89 4.47 4.50
N ALA A 98 5.78 5.03 4.02
CA ALA A 98 5.18 6.23 4.60
C ALA A 98 4.31 5.89 5.81
N LEU A 99 3.54 4.80 5.76
CA LEU A 99 2.81 4.25 6.90
C LEU A 99 3.76 3.89 8.05
N ASP A 100 4.91 3.28 7.72
CA ASP A 100 5.98 2.93 8.68
C ASP A 100 6.54 4.13 9.44
N LYS A 101 6.55 5.32 8.83
CA LYS A 101 7.09 6.55 9.43
C LYS A 101 6.05 7.35 10.19
N ALA A 102 4.77 7.00 10.06
CA ALA A 102 3.70 7.73 10.73
C ALA A 102 3.71 7.48 12.25
N TYR A 103 4.38 6.42 12.72
CA TYR A 103 4.46 5.98 14.12
C TYR A 103 5.79 5.30 14.42
#